data_AF-A0A925A480-F1
#
_entry.id   AF-A0A925A480-F1
#
_cell.length_a   1.000
_cell.length_b   1.000
_cell.length_c   1.000
_cell.angle_alpha   90.00
_cell.angle_beta   90.00
_cell.angle_gamma   90.00
#
_symmetry.space_group_name_H-M   'P 1'
#
loop_
_entity.id
_entity.type
_entity.pdbx_description
1 polymer ?
#
loop_
_entity_poly.entity_id
_entity_poly.type
_entity_poly.pdbx_seq_one_letter_code
_entity_poly.pdbx_strand_id
1 'polypeptide(L)'
;MHQSWSEFTIVEAAPNPDAFELLSEATWGPFYSWIAGPEWVVATRDRVEPDPVRHGNELDDGTMEYWDEPFTAKDQEVVDDDLDSELEVVGLPARPRGFDWYLRLTRPQRTAFREYLGDKVESGLPGSMSERDYLIHVFGVMSTLVPEAIQHAVRPD
;
A
#
# COMPACT_ATOMS: atom_id res chain seq x y z
N MET A 1 -14.01 -7.77 -13.01
CA MET A 1 -12.77 -7.91 -13.80
C MET A 1 -12.14 -9.24 -13.42
N HIS A 2 -11.57 -9.99 -14.38
CA HIS A 2 -10.73 -11.15 -14.08
C HIS A 2 -9.27 -10.69 -14.13
N GLN A 3 -8.86 -9.86 -13.16
CA GLN A 3 -7.45 -9.46 -13.01
C GLN A 3 -6.73 -10.52 -12.17
N SER A 4 -5.42 -10.70 -12.41
CA SER A 4 -4.52 -11.56 -11.65
C SER A 4 -3.21 -10.83 -11.37
N TRP A 5 -2.60 -11.10 -10.21
CA TRP A 5 -1.27 -10.57 -9.87
C TRP A 5 -0.17 -10.95 -10.88
N SER A 6 -0.36 -12.04 -11.63
CA SER A 6 0.56 -12.47 -12.69
C SER A 6 0.58 -11.54 -13.92
N GLU A 7 -0.38 -10.64 -14.05
CA GLU A 7 -0.45 -9.67 -15.15
C GLU A 7 0.46 -8.45 -14.93
N PHE A 8 0.90 -8.24 -13.69
CA PHE A 8 1.78 -7.13 -13.33
C PHE A 8 3.21 -7.42 -13.79
N THR A 9 3.86 -6.41 -14.34
CA THR A 9 5.22 -6.56 -14.86
C THR A 9 6.21 -6.67 -13.70
N ILE A 10 7.00 -7.75 -13.69
CA ILE A 10 8.13 -7.91 -12.78
C ILE A 10 9.38 -7.36 -13.46
N VAL A 11 10.05 -6.40 -12.81
CA VAL A 11 11.30 -5.80 -13.25
C VAL A 11 12.49 -6.33 -12.45
N GLU A 12 13.69 -6.34 -13.04
CA GLU A 12 14.88 -6.93 -12.41
C GLU A 12 15.54 -6.03 -11.35
N ALA A 13 15.20 -4.74 -11.30
CA ALA A 13 15.74 -3.78 -10.37
C ALA A 13 14.69 -2.75 -9.98
N ALA A 14 14.81 -2.20 -8.78
CA ALA A 14 13.95 -1.13 -8.30
C ALA A 14 13.92 0.03 -9.31
N PRO A 15 12.72 0.49 -9.71
CA PRO A 15 12.59 1.53 -10.71
C PRO A 15 13.07 2.88 -10.18
N ASN A 16 13.32 3.84 -11.09
CA ASN A 16 13.75 5.18 -10.71
C ASN A 16 12.71 5.85 -9.79
N PRO A 17 13.08 6.25 -8.55
CA PRO A 17 12.16 6.86 -7.60
C PRO A 17 11.62 8.23 -8.06
N ASP A 18 12.17 8.85 -9.10
CA ASP A 18 11.63 10.07 -9.69
C ASP A 18 10.43 9.81 -10.62
N ALA A 19 10.25 8.57 -11.08
CA ALA A 19 9.20 8.13 -12.00
C ALA A 19 8.25 7.10 -11.39
N PHE A 20 8.58 6.56 -10.22
CA PHE A 20 7.82 5.53 -9.53
C PHE A 20 7.77 5.77 -8.02
N GLU A 21 6.62 5.49 -7.40
CA GLU A 21 6.39 5.46 -5.95
C GLU A 21 6.50 4.03 -5.44
N LEU A 22 7.28 3.80 -4.39
CA LEU A 22 7.17 2.54 -3.62
C LEU A 22 5.83 2.55 -2.88
N LEU A 23 5.02 1.52 -3.11
CA LEU A 23 3.79 1.29 -2.37
C LEU A 23 4.13 0.52 -1.11
N SER A 24 4.04 1.21 0.02
CA SER A 24 4.24 0.63 1.35
C SER A 24 3.34 -0.59 1.55
N GLU A 25 3.90 -1.63 2.15
CA GLU A 25 3.15 -2.81 2.60
C GLU A 25 2.26 -2.48 3.79
N ALA A 26 2.62 -1.45 4.57
CA ALA A 26 1.71 -0.86 5.54
C ALA A 26 0.63 -0.01 4.86
N THR A 27 -0.58 0.00 5.43
CA THR A 27 -1.71 0.83 5.03
C THR A 27 -2.33 0.38 3.69
N TRP A 28 -2.52 1.27 2.70
CA TRP A 28 -3.36 1.04 1.52
C TRP A 28 -2.62 0.58 0.27
N GLY A 29 -1.31 0.32 0.34
CA GLY A 29 -0.48 -0.03 -0.81
C GLY A 29 -0.98 -1.23 -1.63
N PRO A 30 -1.40 -2.33 -1.01
CA PRO A 30 -1.99 -3.47 -1.72
C PRO A 30 -3.27 -3.12 -2.49
N PHE A 31 -4.12 -2.25 -1.95
CA PHE A 31 -5.31 -1.77 -2.67
C PHE A 31 -4.94 -0.85 -3.82
N TYR A 32 -4.01 0.08 -3.62
CA TYR A 32 -3.50 0.94 -4.69
C TYR A 32 -2.92 0.13 -5.84
N SER A 33 -2.08 -0.85 -5.54
CA SER A 33 -1.46 -1.70 -6.57
C SER A 33 -2.53 -2.45 -7.38
N TRP A 34 -3.49 -3.11 -6.70
CA TRP A 34 -4.54 -3.85 -7.37
C TRP A 34 -5.45 -2.95 -8.22
N ILE A 35 -5.92 -1.83 -7.67
CA ILE A 35 -6.91 -0.95 -8.31
C ILE A 35 -6.28 -0.16 -9.45
N ALA A 36 -5.03 0.28 -9.31
CA ALA A 36 -4.32 1.00 -10.37
C ALA A 36 -4.05 0.11 -11.58
N GLY A 37 -3.91 -1.20 -11.39
CA GLY A 37 -3.78 -2.17 -12.49
C GLY A 37 -2.37 -2.28 -13.09
N PRO A 38 -2.15 -3.30 -13.94
CA PRO A 38 -0.83 -3.69 -14.45
C PRO A 38 -0.21 -2.65 -15.39
N GLU A 39 -0.98 -1.71 -15.92
CA GLU A 39 -0.47 -0.62 -16.75
C GLU A 39 0.23 0.49 -15.95
N TRP A 40 -0.13 0.63 -14.67
CA TRP A 40 0.41 1.63 -13.76
C TRP A 40 1.39 1.06 -12.74
N VAL A 41 1.42 -0.27 -12.57
CA VAL A 41 2.14 -0.89 -11.47
C VAL A 41 3.15 -1.92 -11.96
N VAL A 42 4.33 -1.87 -11.37
CA VAL A 42 5.39 -2.88 -11.56
C VAL A 42 5.83 -3.43 -10.22
N ALA A 43 6.39 -4.63 -10.22
CA ALA A 43 6.96 -5.26 -9.02
C ALA A 43 8.46 -5.53 -9.23
N THR A 44 9.28 -5.44 -8.19
CA THR A 44 10.64 -6.01 -8.19
C THR A 44 10.72 -7.04 -7.07
N ARG A 45 11.62 -8.02 -7.18
CA ARG A 45 11.91 -8.88 -6.03
C ARG A 45 12.47 -8.03 -4.89
N ASP A 46 12.07 -8.32 -3.67
CA ASP A 46 12.54 -7.62 -2.47
C ASP A 46 14.06 -7.59 -2.44
N ARG A 47 14.60 -6.38 -2.40
CA ARG A 47 16.04 -6.13 -2.28
C ARG A 47 16.38 -5.06 -1.26
N VAL A 48 15.38 -4.33 -0.78
CA VAL A 48 15.57 -3.38 0.30
C VAL A 48 15.58 -4.20 1.59
N GLU A 49 16.68 -4.17 2.34
CA GLU A 49 16.62 -4.61 3.73
C GLU A 49 15.61 -3.71 4.42
N PRO A 50 14.49 -4.25 4.93
CA PRO A 50 13.48 -3.44 5.60
C PRO A 50 14.09 -2.69 6.78
N ASP A 51 13.57 -1.49 7.04
CA ASP A 51 14.01 -0.67 8.16
C ASP A 51 13.81 -1.45 9.48
N PRO A 52 14.69 -1.27 10.48
CA PRO A 52 14.50 -1.84 11.80
C PRO A 52 13.12 -1.53 12.38
N VAL A 53 12.52 -2.50 13.07
CA VAL A 53 11.25 -2.30 13.77
C VAL A 53 11.54 -1.55 15.06
N ARG A 54 10.85 -0.43 15.27
CA ARG A 54 10.92 0.34 16.51
C ARG A 54 9.86 -0.13 17.49
N HIS A 55 10.30 -0.68 18.61
CA HIS A 55 9.45 -1.08 19.71
C HIS A 55 9.33 0.03 20.74
N GLY A 56 8.18 0.10 21.40
CA GLY A 56 7.91 1.01 22.51
C GLY A 56 7.29 0.25 23.67
N ASN A 57 7.82 0.44 24.88
CA ASN A 57 7.23 -0.08 26.10
C ASN A 57 6.92 1.06 27.06
N GLU A 58 5.70 1.11 27.58
CA GLU A 58 5.31 2.04 28.62
C GLU A 58 5.77 1.49 29.98
N LEU A 59 6.59 2.26 30.69
CA LEU A 59 7.05 1.93 32.03
C LEU A 59 5.99 2.26 33.07
N ASP A 60 6.11 1.69 34.27
CA ASP A 60 5.16 1.90 35.38
C ASP A 60 4.99 3.39 35.79
N ASP A 61 5.94 4.26 35.43
CA ASP A 61 5.90 5.70 35.66
C ASP A 61 5.26 6.52 34.51
N GLY A 62 4.73 5.84 33.48
CA GLY A 62 4.10 6.42 32.31
C GLY A 62 5.10 6.96 31.26
N THR A 63 6.40 6.69 31.42
CA THR A 63 7.39 7.02 30.39
C THR A 63 7.50 5.93 29.33
N MET A 64 7.87 6.31 28.11
CA MET A 64 8.05 5.38 27.00
C MET A 64 9.54 5.07 26.79
N GLU A 65 9.91 3.80 26.89
CA GLU A 65 11.20 3.29 26.45
C GLU A 65 11.09 2.80 25.01
N TYR A 66 12.06 3.14 24.16
CA TYR A 66 12.10 2.69 22.77
C TYR A 66 13.43 2.00 22.46
N TRP A 67 13.37 0.96 21.64
CA TRP A 67 14.53 0.31 21.07
C TRP A 67 14.22 -0.19 19.66
N ASP A 68 15.25 -0.35 18.85
CA ASP A 68 15.14 -0.83 17.48
C ASP A 68 15.62 -2.28 17.41
N GLU A 69 14.86 -3.13 16.73
CA GLU A 69 15.24 -4.51 16.44
C GLU A 69 15.37 -4.72 14.93
N PRO A 70 16.33 -5.54 14.46
CA PRO A 70 16.43 -5.88 13.05
C PRO A 70 15.13 -6.52 12.56
N PHE A 71 14.61 -6.03 11.43
CA PHE A 71 13.47 -6.67 10.80
C PHE A 71 13.86 -8.05 10.27
N THR A 72 13.08 -9.06 10.63
CA THR A 72 13.38 -10.46 10.33
C THR A 72 12.46 -11.02 9.25
N ALA A 73 12.84 -12.16 8.67
CA ALA A 73 11.97 -12.89 7.75
C ALA A 73 10.62 -13.30 8.40
N LYS A 74 10.60 -13.49 9.73
CA LYS A 74 9.37 -13.79 10.46
C LYS A 74 8.45 -12.57 10.55
N ASP A 75 9.02 -11.37 10.69
CA ASP A 75 8.24 -10.13 10.66
C ASP A 75 7.60 -9.94 9.28
N GLN A 76 8.34 -10.27 8.21
CA GLN A 76 7.78 -10.28 6.85
C GLN A 76 6.62 -11.28 6.72
N GLU A 77 6.77 -12.50 7.26
CA GLU A 77 5.69 -13.51 7.21
C GLU A 77 4.42 -13.03 7.89
N VAL A 78 4.53 -12.34 9.03
CA VAL A 78 3.38 -11.76 9.74
C VAL A 78 2.72 -10.67 8.90
N VAL A 79 3.51 -9.75 8.33
CA VAL A 79 2.98 -8.71 7.42
C VAL A 79 2.27 -9.33 6.22
N ASP A 80 2.87 -10.32 5.58
CA ASP A 80 2.28 -11.00 4.43
C ASP A 80 0.97 -11.73 4.79
N ASP A 81 0.91 -12.41 5.94
CA ASP A 81 -0.28 -13.12 6.42
C ASP A 81 -1.42 -12.15 6.77
N ASP A 82 -1.09 -11.01 7.40
CA ASP A 82 -2.06 -9.95 7.70
C ASP A 82 -2.60 -9.33 6.41
N LEU A 83 -1.73 -9.02 5.44
CA LEU A 83 -2.15 -8.48 4.14
C LEU A 83 -3.01 -9.46 3.34
N ASP A 84 -2.65 -10.74 3.32
CA ASP A 84 -3.46 -11.77 2.66
C ASP A 84 -4.86 -11.85 3.27
N SER A 85 -4.96 -11.71 4.60
CA SER A 85 -6.24 -11.68 5.33
C SER A 85 -7.09 -10.45 4.98
N GLU A 86 -6.48 -9.26 4.89
CA GLU A 86 -7.18 -8.03 4.47
C GLU A 86 -7.66 -8.10 3.01
N LEU A 87 -6.83 -8.64 2.11
CA LEU A 87 -7.19 -8.85 0.71
C LEU A 87 -8.36 -9.85 0.58
N GLU A 88 -8.36 -10.92 1.37
CA GLU A 88 -9.46 -11.90 1.38
C GLU A 88 -10.78 -11.25 1.82
N VAL A 89 -10.76 -10.36 2.83
CA VAL A 89 -11.95 -9.65 3.31
C VAL A 89 -12.68 -8.90 2.18
N VAL A 90 -11.92 -8.30 1.27
CA VAL A 90 -12.45 -7.54 0.13
C VAL A 90 -12.60 -8.38 -1.15
N GLY A 91 -12.33 -9.68 -1.07
CA GLY A 91 -12.50 -10.64 -2.16
C GLY A 91 -11.39 -10.60 -3.21
N LEU A 92 -10.21 -10.10 -2.86
CA LEU A 92 -9.02 -10.10 -3.71
C LEU A 92 -8.18 -11.37 -3.50
N PRO A 93 -7.45 -11.83 -4.52
CA PRO A 93 -6.51 -12.93 -4.35
C PRO A 93 -5.31 -12.50 -3.52
N ALA A 94 -4.75 -13.45 -2.76
CA ALA A 94 -3.47 -13.30 -2.05
C ALA A 94 -2.38 -12.74 -2.98
N ARG A 95 -1.57 -11.83 -2.45
CA ARG A 95 -0.52 -11.14 -3.21
C ARG A 95 0.73 -12.04 -3.29
N PRO A 96 1.46 -12.05 -4.42
CA PRO A 96 2.77 -12.69 -4.46
C PRO A 96 3.70 -12.10 -3.40
N ARG A 97 4.19 -12.96 -2.50
CA ARG A 97 5.19 -12.61 -1.47
C ARG A 97 6.58 -12.40 -2.08
N GLY A 98 7.42 -11.62 -1.40
CA GLY A 98 8.80 -11.39 -1.84
C GLY A 98 8.94 -10.31 -2.92
N PHE A 99 8.00 -9.37 -3.01
CA PHE A 99 7.98 -8.32 -4.02
C PHE A 99 7.60 -6.93 -3.46
N ASP A 100 8.44 -5.94 -3.75
CA ASP A 100 8.13 -4.53 -3.62
C ASP A 100 7.31 -4.09 -4.84
N TRP A 101 6.22 -3.37 -4.59
CA TRP A 101 5.30 -2.89 -5.62
C TRP A 101 5.45 -1.39 -5.83
N TYR A 102 5.41 -0.95 -7.09
CA TYR A 102 5.64 0.44 -7.44
C TYR A 102 4.57 1.00 -8.35
N LEU A 103 4.02 2.16 -7.98
CA LEU A 103 3.09 2.92 -8.80
C LEU A 103 3.84 3.90 -9.72
N ARG A 104 3.57 3.85 -11.01
CA ARG A 104 4.20 4.66 -12.05
C ARG A 104 3.66 6.10 -12.05
N LEU A 105 4.20 6.92 -11.16
CA LEU A 105 3.94 8.35 -11.10
C LEU A 105 5.24 9.13 -10.86
N THR A 106 5.44 10.20 -11.62
CA THR A 106 6.55 11.11 -11.38
C THR A 106 6.38 11.88 -10.06
N ARG A 107 7.45 12.47 -9.51
CA ARG A 107 7.37 13.32 -8.29
C ARG A 107 6.16 14.27 -8.26
N PRO A 108 5.93 15.14 -9.26
CA PRO A 108 4.79 16.06 -9.24
C PRO A 108 3.43 15.33 -9.30
N GLN A 109 3.35 14.24 -10.07
CA GLN A 109 2.11 13.46 -10.21
C GLN A 109 1.75 12.75 -8.91
N ARG A 110 2.74 12.27 -8.15
CA ARG A 110 2.50 11.67 -6.82
C ARG A 110 1.93 12.66 -5.83
N THR A 111 2.43 13.89 -5.83
CA THR A 111 1.87 14.96 -4.99
C THR A 111 0.40 15.19 -5.35
N ALA A 112 0.09 15.41 -6.63
CA ALA A 112 -1.28 15.61 -7.08
C ALA A 112 -2.21 14.41 -6.79
N PHE A 113 -1.70 13.19 -6.97
CA PHE A 113 -2.42 11.95 -6.65
C PHE A 113 -2.79 11.87 -5.16
N ARG A 114 -1.82 12.14 -4.28
CA ARG A 114 -2.01 12.10 -2.82
C ARG A 114 -2.94 13.21 -2.33
N GLU A 115 -2.80 14.42 -2.86
CA GLU A 115 -3.69 15.55 -2.55
C GLU A 115 -5.14 15.24 -2.96
N TYR A 116 -5.34 14.69 -4.15
CA TYR A 116 -6.68 14.28 -4.61
C TYR A 116 -7.31 13.19 -3.73
N LEU A 117 -6.53 12.18 -3.35
CA LEU A 117 -7.01 11.05 -2.56
C LEU A 117 -7.25 11.39 -1.10
N GLY A 118 -6.32 12.09 -0.45
CA GLY A 118 -6.36 12.36 0.99
C GLY A 118 -7.66 13.02 1.41
N ASP A 119 -8.00 14.14 0.76
CA ASP A 119 -9.20 14.92 1.03
C ASP A 119 -10.49 14.08 0.89
N LYS A 120 -10.51 13.16 -0.08
CA LYS A 120 -11.70 12.39 -0.43
C LYS A 120 -11.87 11.12 0.39
N VAL A 121 -10.77 10.41 0.67
CA VAL A 121 -10.79 9.21 1.51
C VAL A 121 -11.17 9.59 2.94
N GLU A 122 -10.54 10.62 3.53
CA GLU A 122 -10.85 11.08 4.89
C GLU A 122 -12.32 11.51 5.04
N SER A 123 -12.85 12.23 4.05
CA SER A 123 -14.27 12.65 4.05
C SER A 123 -15.26 11.49 3.93
N GLY A 124 -14.81 10.37 3.38
CA GLY A 124 -15.60 9.16 3.19
C GLY A 124 -15.51 8.19 4.36
N LEU A 125 -14.65 8.42 5.37
CA LEU A 125 -14.46 7.47 6.46
C LEU A 125 -15.65 7.53 7.45
N PRO A 126 -16.29 6.40 7.74
CA PRO A 126 -17.38 6.31 8.69
C PRO A 126 -16.87 6.34 10.14
N GLY A 127 -17.65 6.91 11.05
CA GLY A 127 -17.20 7.16 12.43
C GLY A 127 -17.00 5.90 13.30
N SER A 128 -17.80 4.85 13.12
CA SER A 128 -17.61 3.58 13.83
C SER A 128 -18.15 2.42 13.00
N MET A 129 -17.31 1.42 12.75
CA MET A 129 -17.70 0.15 12.15
C MET A 129 -16.72 -0.96 12.51
N SER A 130 -17.09 -2.21 12.21
CA SER A 130 -16.16 -3.32 12.35
C SER A 130 -14.99 -3.16 11.38
N GLU A 131 -13.83 -3.71 11.72
CA GLU A 131 -12.66 -3.72 10.85
C GLU A 131 -12.98 -4.30 9.46
N ARG A 132 -13.76 -5.39 9.42
CA ARG A 132 -14.21 -6.01 8.17
C ARG A 132 -15.01 -5.04 7.30
N ASP A 133 -16.02 -4.38 7.88
CA ASP A 133 -16.87 -3.43 7.15
C ASP A 133 -16.08 -2.20 6.71
N TYR A 134 -15.10 -1.79 7.52
CA TYR A 134 -14.18 -0.71 7.21
C TYR A 134 -13.32 -1.02 5.99
N LEU A 135 -12.69 -2.21 5.93
CA LEU A 135 -11.90 -2.64 4.77
C LEU A 135 -12.75 -2.69 3.49
N ILE A 136 -13.97 -3.27 3.56
CA ILE A 136 -14.90 -3.32 2.43
C ILE A 136 -15.27 -1.91 1.96
N HIS A 137 -15.58 -1.01 2.89
CA HIS A 137 -15.94 0.36 2.58
C HIS A 137 -14.80 1.14 1.94
N VAL A 138 -13.61 1.10 2.56
CA VAL A 138 -12.42 1.78 2.04
C VAL A 138 -12.06 1.25 0.65
N PHE A 139 -12.07 -0.07 0.46
CA PHE A 139 -11.81 -0.66 -0.85
C PHE A 139 -12.82 -0.20 -1.91
N GLY A 140 -14.11 -0.11 -1.55
CA GLY A 140 -15.16 0.42 -2.44
C GLY A 140 -14.93 1.89 -2.82
N VAL A 141 -14.55 2.73 -1.85
CA VAL A 141 -14.20 4.14 -2.08
C VAL A 141 -12.96 4.25 -2.98
N MET A 142 -11.90 3.53 -2.66
CA MET A 142 -10.64 3.55 -3.43
C MET A 142 -10.82 3.04 -4.86
N SER A 143 -11.67 2.03 -5.06
CA SER A 143 -11.97 1.49 -6.40
C SER A 143 -12.53 2.55 -7.35
N THR A 144 -13.15 3.60 -6.80
CA THR A 144 -13.62 4.76 -7.56
C THR A 144 -12.53 5.83 -7.66
N LEU A 145 -11.90 6.16 -6.54
CA LEU A 145 -11.03 7.34 -6.46
C LEU A 145 -9.64 7.13 -7.05
N VAL A 146 -9.06 5.93 -6.97
CA VAL A 146 -7.68 5.70 -7.45
C VAL A 146 -7.56 5.93 -8.97
N PRO A 147 -8.46 5.40 -9.82
CA PRO A 147 -8.43 5.70 -11.25
C PRO A 147 -8.61 7.20 -11.54
N GLU A 148 -9.50 7.88 -10.82
CA GLU A 148 -9.73 9.32 -10.95
C GLU A 148 -8.50 10.14 -10.55
N ALA A 149 -7.85 9.77 -9.44
CA ALA A 149 -6.65 10.40 -8.93
C ALA A 149 -5.47 10.22 -9.89
N ILE A 150 -5.30 9.03 -10.48
CA ILE A 150 -4.29 8.78 -11.52
C ILE A 150 -4.56 9.69 -12.72
N GLN A 151 -5.80 9.75 -13.21
CA GLN A 151 -6.17 10.60 -14.35
C GLN A 151 -5.90 12.08 -14.08
N HIS A 152 -6.29 12.56 -12.89
CA HIS A 152 -6.04 13.93 -12.45
C HIS A 152 -4.53 14.22 -12.38
N ALA A 153 -3.75 13.33 -11.78
CA ALA A 153 -2.31 13.50 -11.65
C ALA A 153 -1.59 13.58 -13.00
N VAL A 154 -2.00 12.77 -13.99
CA VAL A 154 -1.33 12.75 -15.31
C VAL A 154 -1.80 13.83 -16.28
N ARG A 155 -2.90 14.51 -15.95
CA ARG A 155 -3.44 15.66 -16.69
C ARG A 155 -3.74 16.79 -15.69
N PRO A 156 -2.71 17.40 -15.10
CA PRO A 156 -2.93 18.56 -14.24
C PRO A 156 -3.53 19.68 -15.11
N ASP A 157 -4.65 20.23 -14.66
CA ASP A 157 -5.34 21.38 -15.29
C ASP A 157 -4.43 22.62 -15.40
#